data_AF-X0I4Q7-F1
#
_entry.id   AF-X0I4Q7-F1
#
_cell.length_a   1.000
_cell.length_b   1.000
_cell.length_c   1.000
_cell.angle_alpha   90.00
_cell.angle_beta   90.00
_cell.angle_gamma   90.00
#
_symmetry.space_group_name_H-M   'P 1'
#
loop_
_entity.id
_entity.type
_entity.pdbx_description
1 polymer ?
#
loop_
_entity_poly.entity_id
_entity_poly.type
_entity_poly.pdbx_seq_one_letter_code
_entity_poly.pdbx_strand_id
1 'polypeptide(L)'
;MTEYPSKSPNVICITTNGGRCRFNPNVYSNGKVCLSILGTWRGERGEEWSSAQGLESILLSIQSLLSSNPYENEPGFEDANDESDKKNQKDYIQKICHETLRISVIQRLEGYLGMNPGSTQLHNLPGANEMDDDDIDEATVPFEPFRDLCKRRFLWYYESYLAAIEKGKSETKPNQPFARMPFESPGNNSMDGKFNYPELGSRLQAIKAAIDAEPEKWAVEGLEAKKKETTVAVNLQHQFEQVVEVFKRSDMPHDVFLENENPFVWVITYFGRPMTNLDGGLFRIKMNFSVRFPEEQPRVKFETKIFHHHIAADGTACYTPNPMKREDVRSHIDAIFAILEDDEPAYDPRKIVNPEATKMYWGGSPDDKKKYNRRLRRSVQQSMEDFPE
;
A
#
# COMPACT_ATOMS: atom_id res chain seq x y z
N MET A 1 29.08 -10.47 2.27
CA MET A 1 28.74 -10.18 3.68
C MET A 1 29.91 -10.38 4.66
N THR A 2 31.06 -10.90 4.24
CA THR A 2 32.18 -11.25 5.14
C THR A 2 32.86 -10.08 5.85
N GLU A 3 32.67 -8.85 5.38
CA GLU A 3 33.28 -7.64 5.97
C GLU A 3 32.25 -6.70 6.64
N TYR A 4 30.96 -7.06 6.67
CA TYR A 4 29.97 -6.30 7.42
C TYR A 4 30.09 -6.64 8.92
N PRO A 5 30.04 -5.65 9.85
CA PRO A 5 29.74 -4.22 9.66
C PRO A 5 30.97 -3.32 9.48
N SER A 6 32.17 -3.87 9.29
CA SER A 6 33.39 -3.06 9.08
C SER A 6 33.35 -2.26 7.77
N LYS A 7 32.69 -2.77 6.74
CA LYS A 7 32.37 -2.03 5.50
C LYS A 7 30.86 -1.93 5.29
N SER A 8 30.44 -0.85 4.63
CA SER A 8 29.06 -0.64 4.23
C SER A 8 28.59 -1.77 3.30
N PRO A 9 27.31 -2.17 3.37
CA PRO A 9 26.74 -3.09 2.40
C PRO A 9 26.57 -2.39 1.04
N ASN A 10 26.55 -3.19 -0.03
CA ASN A 10 26.19 -2.70 -1.36
C ASN A 10 24.67 -2.58 -1.50
N VAL A 11 24.21 -1.44 -2.01
CA VAL A 11 22.78 -1.16 -2.26
C VAL A 11 22.55 -0.89 -3.75
N ILE A 12 21.54 -1.54 -4.33
CA ILE A 12 21.13 -1.36 -5.71
C ILE A 12 19.62 -1.11 -5.74
N CYS A 13 19.19 -0.01 -6.35
CA CYS A 13 17.81 0.23 -6.71
C CYS A 13 17.45 -0.62 -7.94
N ILE A 14 16.49 -1.53 -7.77
CA ILE A 14 16.00 -2.42 -8.83
C ILE A 14 14.86 -1.79 -9.65
N THR A 15 14.22 -0.76 -9.12
CA THR A 15 13.07 -0.10 -9.77
C THR A 15 13.59 1.02 -10.65
N THR A 16 14.09 0.71 -11.85
CA THR A 16 14.72 1.71 -12.73
C THR A 16 14.20 1.67 -14.18
N ASN A 17 13.11 0.92 -14.43
CA ASN A 17 12.55 0.73 -15.77
C ASN A 17 13.60 0.22 -16.79
N GLY A 18 14.43 -0.74 -16.34
CA GLY A 18 15.49 -1.33 -17.16
C GLY A 18 16.59 -0.32 -17.53
N GLY A 19 17.02 0.54 -16.60
CA GLY A 19 18.07 1.51 -16.88
C GLY A 19 17.61 2.86 -17.42
N ARG A 20 16.29 3.09 -17.53
CA ARG A 20 15.71 4.26 -18.23
C ARG A 20 15.13 5.33 -17.31
N CYS A 21 14.92 5.02 -16.04
CA CYS A 21 14.32 5.94 -15.07
C CYS A 21 15.30 6.29 -13.94
N ARG A 22 15.62 7.57 -13.78
CA ARG A 22 16.40 8.14 -12.67
C ARG A 22 15.45 8.80 -11.66
N PHE A 23 14.95 8.05 -10.68
CA PHE A 23 13.92 8.55 -9.75
C PHE A 23 14.36 9.70 -8.84
N ASN A 24 15.66 9.88 -8.66
CA ASN A 24 16.21 10.90 -7.77
C ASN A 24 17.64 11.23 -8.23
N PRO A 25 18.17 12.44 -8.00
CA PRO A 25 19.57 12.74 -8.28
C PRO A 25 20.55 11.73 -7.68
N ASN A 26 20.24 11.22 -6.48
CA ASN A 26 21.02 10.22 -5.75
C ASN A 26 20.65 8.77 -6.09
N VAL A 27 19.67 8.53 -6.95
CA VAL A 27 19.26 7.18 -7.39
C VAL A 27 19.35 7.11 -8.91
N TYR A 28 20.50 6.63 -9.37
CA TYR A 28 20.84 6.56 -10.79
C TYR A 28 19.99 5.54 -11.54
N SER A 29 19.87 5.72 -12.85
CA SER A 29 19.10 4.81 -13.70
C SER A 29 19.71 3.40 -13.76
N ASN A 30 21.02 3.26 -13.59
CA ASN A 30 21.67 1.95 -13.45
C ASN A 30 21.48 1.28 -12.08
N GLY A 31 20.72 1.91 -11.16
CA GLY A 31 20.43 1.40 -9.83
C GLY A 31 21.42 1.83 -8.75
N LYS A 32 22.51 2.53 -9.08
CA LYS A 32 23.45 3.03 -8.06
C LYS A 32 22.75 4.03 -7.13
N VAL A 33 22.91 3.83 -5.82
CA VAL A 33 22.43 4.75 -4.78
C VAL A 33 23.61 5.53 -4.20
N CYS A 34 23.50 6.85 -4.15
CA CYS A 34 24.54 7.77 -3.69
C CYS A 34 24.22 8.33 -2.31
N LEU A 35 24.91 7.79 -1.29
CA LEU A 35 24.84 8.20 0.11
C LEU A 35 26.24 8.21 0.73
N SER A 36 26.51 9.17 1.62
CA SER A 36 27.78 9.28 2.35
C SER A 36 28.03 8.05 3.22
N ILE A 37 26.99 7.57 3.92
CA ILE A 37 27.03 6.33 4.71
C ILE A 37 27.25 5.06 3.89
N LEU A 38 27.11 5.12 2.56
CA LEU A 38 27.43 3.99 1.67
C LEU A 38 28.82 4.14 1.02
N GLY A 39 29.53 5.26 1.27
CA GLY A 39 30.79 5.59 0.59
C GLY A 39 30.61 5.91 -0.90
N THR A 40 29.37 6.12 -1.35
CA THR A 40 29.03 6.41 -2.76
C THR A 40 28.77 7.88 -3.02
N TRP A 41 28.87 8.73 -1.98
CA TRP A 41 28.73 10.17 -2.01
C TRP A 41 29.70 10.84 -1.04
N ARG A 42 29.99 12.12 -1.26
CA ARG A 42 30.78 12.93 -0.32
C ARG A 42 30.02 13.09 1.00
N GLY A 43 30.71 13.01 2.13
CA GLY A 43 30.16 13.28 3.45
C GLY A 43 31.17 14.05 4.30
N GLU A 44 30.67 14.77 5.30
CA GLU A 44 31.52 15.38 6.32
C GLU A 44 32.00 14.33 7.32
N ARG A 45 32.99 14.72 8.15
CA ARG A 45 33.52 13.83 9.18
C ARG A 45 32.40 13.42 10.15
N GLY A 46 32.06 12.14 10.14
CA GLY A 46 30.97 11.58 10.96
C GLY A 46 29.71 11.23 10.18
N GLU A 47 29.61 11.62 8.90
CA GLU A 47 28.50 11.25 8.00
C GLU A 47 28.81 10.01 7.15
N GLU A 48 30.05 9.55 7.16
CA GLU A 48 30.49 8.35 6.45
C GLU A 48 30.12 7.06 7.20
N TRP A 49 30.26 5.92 6.53
CA TRP A 49 30.01 4.61 7.14
C TRP A 49 30.82 4.43 8.42
N SER A 50 30.15 3.96 9.47
CA SER A 50 30.80 3.43 10.66
C SER A 50 30.08 2.17 11.10
N SER A 51 30.79 1.26 11.78
CA SER A 51 30.21 0.00 12.29
C SER A 51 29.13 0.19 13.36
N ALA A 52 28.88 1.43 13.80
CA ALA A 52 27.74 1.79 14.65
C ALA A 52 26.42 1.90 13.87
N GLN A 53 26.50 2.07 12.53
CA GLN A 53 25.36 2.11 11.64
C GLN A 53 24.85 0.70 11.34
N GLY A 54 23.56 0.58 11.00
CA GLY A 54 22.92 -0.68 10.66
C GLY A 54 22.10 -0.57 9.38
N LEU A 55 21.43 -1.66 8.99
CA LEU A 55 20.55 -1.66 7.82
C LEU A 55 19.40 -0.66 7.96
N GLU A 56 18.89 -0.46 9.18
CA GLU A 56 17.82 0.50 9.46
C GLU A 56 18.23 1.93 9.11
N SER A 57 19.43 2.38 9.52
CA SER A 57 19.87 3.74 9.21
C SER A 57 20.09 3.94 7.71
N ILE A 58 20.55 2.91 6.99
CA ILE A 58 20.61 2.94 5.52
C ILE A 58 19.22 3.11 4.91
N LEU A 59 18.24 2.34 5.35
CA LEU A 59 16.86 2.42 4.85
C LEU A 59 16.24 3.80 5.13
N LEU A 60 16.48 4.36 6.33
CA LEU A 60 16.03 5.71 6.68
C LEU A 60 16.70 6.79 5.83
N SER A 61 18.01 6.69 5.56
CA SER A 61 18.71 7.61 4.66
C SER A 61 18.24 7.51 3.22
N ILE A 62 17.90 6.32 2.73
CA ILE A 62 17.29 6.17 1.40
C ILE A 62 15.90 6.82 1.37
N GLN A 63 15.09 6.61 2.43
CA GLN A 63 13.78 7.21 2.53
C GLN A 63 13.85 8.75 2.57
N SER A 64 14.83 9.34 3.27
CA SER A 64 14.98 10.79 3.36
C SER A 64 15.36 11.45 2.04
N LEU A 65 15.99 10.72 1.10
CA LEU A 65 16.21 11.20 -0.27
C LEU A 65 14.90 11.40 -1.04
N LEU A 66 13.83 10.69 -0.68
CA LEU A 66 12.53 10.76 -1.36
C LEU A 66 11.70 11.95 -0.85
N SER A 67 12.28 13.14 -0.92
CA SER A 67 11.71 14.40 -0.43
C SER A 67 10.58 14.93 -1.34
N SER A 68 9.84 15.93 -0.86
CA SER A 68 8.83 16.63 -1.66
C SER A 68 9.41 17.45 -2.81
N ASN A 69 10.71 17.78 -2.74
CA ASN A 69 11.45 18.47 -3.79
C ASN A 69 12.78 17.76 -4.09
N PRO A 70 12.77 16.68 -4.88
CA PRO A 70 13.99 15.92 -5.17
C PRO A 70 14.97 16.66 -6.09
N TYR A 71 14.64 17.87 -6.58
CA TYR A 71 15.54 18.70 -7.37
C TYR A 71 16.70 19.23 -6.51
N GLU A 72 16.44 19.56 -5.24
CA GLU A 72 17.43 20.08 -4.28
C GLU A 72 18.49 19.05 -3.90
N ASN A 73 18.25 17.76 -4.19
CA ASN A 73 19.21 16.70 -3.94
C ASN A 73 20.39 16.70 -4.94
N GLU A 74 20.30 17.44 -6.05
CA GLU A 74 21.41 17.55 -7.00
C GLU A 74 22.48 18.55 -6.48
N PRO A 75 23.76 18.17 -6.45
CA PRO A 75 24.86 19.07 -6.11
C PRO A 75 24.81 20.43 -6.81
N GLY A 76 24.89 21.50 -6.02
CA GLY A 76 24.86 22.88 -6.51
C GLY A 76 23.45 23.44 -6.69
N PHE A 77 22.40 22.69 -6.34
CA PHE A 77 21.00 23.11 -6.41
C PHE A 77 20.31 23.09 -5.03
N GLU A 78 21.06 22.93 -3.94
CA GLU A 78 20.52 22.82 -2.57
C GLU A 78 19.75 24.09 -2.15
N ASP A 79 20.26 25.27 -2.52
CA ASP A 79 19.66 26.58 -2.23
C ASP A 79 19.01 27.24 -3.46
N ALA A 80 18.71 26.46 -4.50
CA ALA A 80 18.17 26.95 -5.77
C ALA A 80 16.80 27.64 -5.57
N ASN A 81 16.72 28.94 -5.85
CA ASN A 81 15.53 29.75 -5.54
C ASN A 81 15.22 30.84 -6.58
N ASP A 82 15.95 30.89 -7.69
CA ASP A 82 15.62 31.81 -8.77
C ASP A 82 14.30 31.39 -9.46
N GLU A 83 13.66 32.31 -10.18
CA GLU A 83 12.40 32.00 -10.90
C GLU A 83 12.56 30.85 -11.90
N SER A 84 13.74 30.72 -12.53
CA SER A 84 14.07 29.57 -13.37
C SER A 84 14.14 28.27 -12.58
N ASP A 85 14.67 28.31 -11.35
CA ASP A 85 14.78 27.13 -10.49
C ASP A 85 13.41 26.67 -10.03
N LYS A 86 12.53 27.58 -9.60
CA LYS A 86 11.15 27.23 -9.21
C LYS A 86 10.40 26.53 -10.34
N LYS A 87 10.60 26.98 -11.58
CA LYS A 87 10.07 26.30 -12.76
C LYS A 87 10.67 24.91 -12.94
N ASN A 88 12.00 24.78 -12.85
CA ASN A 88 12.68 23.49 -12.99
C ASN A 88 12.28 22.50 -11.89
N GLN A 89 12.19 22.94 -10.64
CA GLN A 89 11.70 22.16 -9.50
C GLN A 89 10.30 21.62 -9.79
N LYS A 90 9.37 22.48 -10.23
CA LYS A 90 8.02 22.07 -10.61
C LYS A 90 8.02 21.05 -11.74
N ASP A 91 8.76 21.32 -12.81
CA ASP A 91 8.85 20.44 -13.97
C ASP A 91 9.49 19.08 -13.60
N TYR A 92 10.48 19.07 -12.70
CA TYR A 92 11.13 17.86 -12.17
C TYR A 92 10.17 17.03 -11.31
N ILE A 93 9.48 17.67 -10.36
CA ILE A 93 8.49 17.02 -9.50
C ILE A 93 7.39 16.37 -10.35
N GLN A 94 6.91 17.05 -11.39
CA GLN A 94 5.88 16.50 -12.27
C GLN A 94 6.33 15.21 -12.97
N LYS A 95 7.52 15.18 -13.56
CA LYS A 95 7.99 13.94 -14.24
C LYS A 95 8.30 12.83 -13.24
N ILE A 96 8.85 13.13 -12.07
CA ILE A 96 9.09 12.13 -11.01
C ILE A 96 7.75 11.55 -10.51
N CYS A 97 6.73 12.39 -10.31
CA CYS A 97 5.40 11.94 -9.92
C CYS A 97 4.78 11.01 -10.97
N HIS A 98 4.84 11.42 -12.25
CA HIS A 98 4.35 10.60 -13.37
C HIS A 98 5.04 9.23 -13.42
N GLU A 99 6.37 9.20 -13.37
CA GLU A 99 7.16 7.98 -13.46
C GLU A 99 7.00 7.09 -12.22
N THR A 100 6.76 7.68 -11.04
CA THR A 100 6.45 6.94 -9.81
C THR A 100 5.13 6.20 -9.94
N LEU A 101 4.07 6.85 -10.43
CA LEU A 101 2.80 6.20 -10.72
C LEU A 101 2.96 5.12 -11.79
N ARG A 102 3.60 5.44 -12.92
CA ARG A 102 3.72 4.54 -14.06
C ARG A 102 4.53 3.30 -13.74
N ILE A 103 5.69 3.42 -13.10
CA ILE A 103 6.64 2.32 -12.92
C ILE A 103 6.45 1.67 -11.55
N SER A 104 6.59 2.47 -10.48
CA SER A 104 6.67 1.94 -9.11
C SER A 104 5.35 1.42 -8.56
N VAL A 105 4.22 1.91 -9.11
CA VAL A 105 2.86 1.47 -8.77
C VAL A 105 2.28 0.60 -9.90
N ILE A 106 2.01 1.19 -11.07
CA ILE A 106 1.22 0.55 -12.13
C ILE A 106 1.96 -0.65 -12.74
N GLN A 107 3.15 -0.48 -13.32
CA GLN A 107 3.89 -1.58 -13.93
C GLN A 107 4.22 -2.70 -12.93
N ARG A 108 4.56 -2.35 -11.70
CA ARG A 108 4.80 -3.33 -10.63
C ARG A 108 3.56 -4.19 -10.38
N LEU A 109 2.39 -3.57 -10.21
CA LEU A 109 1.15 -4.30 -9.92
C LEU A 109 0.63 -5.08 -11.13
N GLU A 110 0.76 -4.55 -12.35
CA GLU A 110 0.46 -5.30 -13.56
C GLU A 110 1.32 -6.56 -13.66
N GLY A 111 2.61 -6.48 -13.28
CA GLY A 111 3.49 -7.64 -13.18
C GLY A 111 2.97 -8.66 -12.16
N TYR A 112 2.62 -8.21 -10.96
CA TYR A 112 2.06 -9.09 -9.92
C TYR A 112 0.69 -9.69 -10.25
N LEU A 113 -0.07 -9.07 -11.16
CA LEU A 113 -1.41 -9.52 -11.57
C LEU A 113 -1.41 -10.23 -12.93
N GLY A 114 -0.24 -10.36 -13.59
CA GLY A 114 -0.14 -10.98 -14.91
C GLY A 114 -0.86 -10.21 -16.02
N MET A 115 -1.06 -8.90 -15.85
CA MET A 115 -1.88 -8.08 -16.77
C MET A 115 -1.13 -7.58 -18.01
N ASN A 116 0.19 -7.84 -18.11
CA ASN A 116 1.01 -7.33 -19.19
C ASN A 116 1.40 -8.40 -20.23
N PRO A 117 0.85 -8.35 -21.47
CA PRO A 117 1.29 -9.18 -22.59
C PRO A 117 2.53 -8.63 -23.34
N GLY A 118 3.10 -7.47 -22.98
CA GLY A 118 4.15 -6.81 -23.79
C GLY A 118 5.21 -5.96 -23.05
N SER A 119 5.22 -5.90 -21.73
CA SER A 119 6.37 -5.33 -21.00
C SER A 119 7.43 -6.42 -20.84
N THR A 120 8.69 -6.12 -21.17
CA THR A 120 9.85 -6.89 -20.72
C THR A 120 9.57 -7.30 -19.28
N GLN A 121 9.46 -8.61 -19.03
CA GLN A 121 9.11 -9.11 -17.71
C GLN A 121 9.96 -8.37 -16.68
N LEU A 122 9.32 -7.88 -15.62
CA LEU A 122 10.04 -7.46 -14.42
C LEU A 122 10.73 -8.74 -13.91
N HIS A 123 11.94 -8.94 -14.44
CA HIS A 123 12.83 -10.09 -14.39
C HIS A 123 12.47 -11.32 -15.26
N ASN A 124 13.43 -11.70 -16.12
CA ASN A 124 13.82 -13.12 -16.23
C ASN A 124 14.22 -13.57 -14.81
N LEU A 125 13.28 -14.15 -14.06
CA LEU A 125 13.56 -15.05 -12.96
C LEU A 125 13.15 -16.44 -13.45
N PRO A 126 14.07 -17.43 -13.51
CA PRO A 126 13.71 -18.77 -13.94
C PRO A 126 12.79 -19.38 -12.88
N GLY A 127 11.61 -19.88 -13.29
CA GLY A 127 10.80 -20.77 -12.43
C GLY A 127 9.29 -20.52 -12.38
N ALA A 128 8.74 -19.48 -13.01
CA ALA A 128 7.30 -19.20 -12.95
C ALA A 128 6.45 -20.02 -13.95
N ASN A 129 6.74 -21.32 -14.10
CA ASN A 129 5.80 -22.24 -14.73
C ASN A 129 5.04 -22.99 -13.65
N GLU A 130 3.73 -23.12 -13.88
CA GLU A 130 2.77 -23.93 -13.15
C GLU A 130 3.38 -25.31 -12.82
N MET A 131 3.76 -25.53 -11.55
CA MET A 131 4.08 -26.85 -11.01
C MET A 131 3.16 -27.09 -9.82
N ASP A 132 2.63 -28.31 -9.73
CA ASP A 132 1.78 -28.76 -8.63
C ASP A 132 2.49 -28.51 -7.28
N ASP A 133 1.69 -28.08 -6.30
CA ASP A 133 2.09 -27.58 -4.97
C ASP A 133 2.87 -28.60 -4.12
N ASP A 134 2.86 -29.88 -4.49
CA ASP A 134 3.41 -30.98 -3.71
C ASP A 134 4.92 -31.23 -3.92
N ASP A 135 5.58 -30.60 -4.91
CA ASP A 135 7.00 -30.88 -5.29
C ASP A 135 7.90 -29.63 -5.43
N ILE A 136 7.48 -28.45 -4.96
CA ILE A 136 8.27 -27.22 -5.11
C ILE A 136 9.35 -27.13 -4.01
N ASP A 137 10.62 -27.23 -4.40
CA ASP A 137 11.75 -26.88 -3.52
C ASP A 137 11.66 -25.40 -3.14
N GLU A 138 11.35 -25.13 -1.86
CA GLU A 138 11.13 -23.80 -1.29
C GLU A 138 12.33 -22.85 -1.54
N ALA A 139 13.54 -23.40 -1.77
CA ALA A 139 14.74 -22.64 -2.13
C ALA A 139 14.73 -22.07 -3.57
N THR A 140 13.81 -22.54 -4.43
CA THR A 140 13.69 -22.15 -5.85
C THR A 140 12.57 -21.15 -6.12
N VAL A 141 11.68 -20.93 -5.15
CA VAL A 141 10.60 -19.93 -5.26
C VAL A 141 11.21 -18.52 -5.16
N PRO A 142 10.97 -17.63 -6.14
CA PRO A 142 11.40 -16.24 -6.03
C PRO A 142 10.84 -15.59 -4.77
N PHE A 143 11.72 -15.02 -3.95
CA PHE A 143 11.34 -14.27 -2.75
C PHE A 143 10.48 -13.05 -3.12
N GLU A 144 9.16 -13.17 -2.98
CA GLU A 144 8.18 -12.10 -3.27
C GLU A 144 7.39 -11.66 -2.02
N PRO A 145 8.03 -11.31 -0.88
CA PRO A 145 7.34 -11.01 0.37
C PRO A 145 6.44 -9.76 0.27
N PHE A 146 6.67 -8.93 -0.74
CA PHE A 146 6.01 -7.64 -0.89
C PHE A 146 4.82 -7.69 -1.85
N ARG A 147 4.57 -8.82 -2.54
CA ARG A 147 3.50 -8.90 -3.54
C ARG A 147 2.13 -8.56 -2.95
N ASP A 148 1.72 -9.28 -1.91
CA ASP A 148 0.44 -9.00 -1.23
C ASP A 148 0.45 -7.63 -0.51
N LEU A 149 1.59 -7.26 0.10
CA LEU A 149 1.74 -5.95 0.73
C LEU A 149 1.48 -4.81 -0.28
N CYS A 150 2.03 -4.90 -1.49
CA CYS A 150 1.83 -3.93 -2.55
C CYS A 150 0.37 -3.86 -2.99
N LYS A 151 -0.32 -5.00 -3.15
CA LYS A 151 -1.75 -5.02 -3.48
C LYS A 151 -2.59 -4.33 -2.40
N ARG A 152 -2.34 -4.63 -1.12
CA ARG A 152 -3.07 -4.01 0.00
C ARG A 152 -2.80 -2.51 0.11
N ARG A 153 -1.53 -2.09 0.02
CA ARG A 153 -1.16 -0.67 0.03
C ARG A 153 -1.71 0.08 -1.17
N PHE A 154 -1.84 -0.59 -2.32
CA PHE A 154 -2.48 -0.01 -3.48
C PHE A 154 -3.95 0.32 -3.22
N LEU A 155 -4.70 -0.60 -2.61
CA LEU A 155 -6.10 -0.33 -2.23
C LEU A 155 -6.19 0.83 -1.25
N TRP A 156 -5.28 0.91 -0.28
CA TRP A 156 -5.23 1.99 0.71
C TRP A 156 -4.98 3.37 0.08
N TYR A 157 -4.10 3.44 -0.91
CA TYR A 157 -3.71 4.72 -1.53
C TYR A 157 -4.43 5.01 -2.85
N TYR A 158 -5.43 4.20 -3.23
CA TYR A 158 -6.10 4.29 -4.53
C TYR A 158 -6.66 5.70 -4.81
N GLU A 159 -7.36 6.29 -3.84
CA GLU A 159 -7.89 7.66 -3.95
C GLU A 159 -6.78 8.72 -4.08
N SER A 160 -5.66 8.53 -3.37
CA SER A 160 -4.50 9.42 -3.48
C SER A 160 -3.85 9.33 -4.86
N TYR A 161 -3.79 8.13 -5.46
CA TYR A 161 -3.29 7.96 -6.82
C TYR A 161 -4.22 8.60 -7.85
N LEU A 162 -5.54 8.46 -7.71
CA LEU A 162 -6.50 9.14 -8.57
C LEU A 162 -6.37 10.66 -8.47
N ALA A 163 -6.26 11.21 -7.25
CA ALA A 163 -6.05 12.64 -7.05
C ALA A 163 -4.74 13.14 -7.71
N ALA A 164 -3.66 12.36 -7.61
CA ALA A 164 -2.40 12.68 -8.28
C ALA A 164 -2.52 12.64 -9.81
N ILE A 165 -3.31 11.71 -10.36
CA ILE A 165 -3.60 11.62 -11.80
C ILE A 165 -4.41 12.83 -12.26
N GLU A 166 -5.46 13.22 -11.54
CA GLU A 166 -6.28 14.39 -11.90
C GLU A 166 -5.49 15.70 -11.80
N LYS A 167 -4.64 15.84 -10.77
CA LYS A 167 -3.68 16.95 -10.69
C LYS A 167 -2.72 16.95 -11.89
N GLY A 168 -2.18 15.79 -12.24
CA GLY A 168 -1.30 15.64 -13.41
C GLY A 168 -1.98 16.03 -14.73
N LYS A 169 -3.25 15.66 -14.92
CA LYS A 169 -4.06 16.03 -16.09
C LYS A 169 -4.32 17.52 -16.18
N SER A 170 -4.51 18.21 -15.05
CA SER A 170 -4.75 19.66 -15.05
C SER A 170 -3.49 20.48 -15.31
N GLU A 171 -2.32 19.92 -15.01
CA GLU A 171 -1.03 20.61 -15.12
C GLU A 171 -0.23 20.28 -16.39
N THR A 172 -0.57 19.20 -17.12
CA THR A 172 0.19 18.71 -18.29
C THR A 172 -0.72 18.31 -19.45
N LYS A 173 -0.18 18.28 -20.67
CA LYS A 173 -0.90 17.78 -21.85
C LYS A 173 -0.52 16.33 -22.18
N PRO A 174 -1.45 15.50 -22.70
CA PRO A 174 -1.10 14.18 -23.21
C PRO A 174 0.01 14.26 -24.27
N ASN A 175 0.97 13.34 -24.18
CA ASN A 175 2.15 13.25 -25.04
C ASN A 175 3.11 14.45 -24.97
N GLN A 176 2.93 15.37 -24.01
CA GLN A 176 3.91 16.43 -23.75
C GLN A 176 5.23 15.80 -23.28
N PRO A 177 6.38 16.11 -23.91
CA PRO A 177 7.67 15.60 -23.48
C PRO A 177 8.05 16.15 -22.11
N PHE A 178 8.77 15.35 -21.32
CA PHE A 178 9.34 15.81 -20.06
C PHE A 178 10.33 16.94 -20.33
N ALA A 179 10.30 17.96 -19.47
CA ALA A 179 11.32 19.00 -19.49
C ALA A 179 12.65 18.41 -19.01
N ARG A 180 13.71 18.74 -19.74
CA ARG A 180 15.08 18.38 -19.37
C ARG A 180 15.60 19.34 -18.32
N MET A 181 16.16 18.80 -17.25
CA MET A 181 16.75 19.62 -16.19
C MET A 181 18.17 20.08 -16.56
N PRO A 182 18.66 21.20 -15.99
CA PRO A 182 20.02 21.69 -16.26
C PRO A 182 21.14 20.67 -16.00
N PHE A 183 20.93 19.76 -15.05
CA PHE A 183 21.87 18.70 -14.69
C PHE A 183 21.72 17.41 -15.50
N GLU A 184 20.76 17.34 -16.42
CA GLU A 184 20.55 16.16 -17.27
C GLU A 184 21.28 16.29 -18.61
N SER A 185 22.12 15.30 -18.92
CA SER A 185 22.86 15.26 -20.19
C SER A 185 22.19 14.31 -21.20
N PRO A 186 22.14 14.67 -22.50
CA PRO A 186 21.64 13.75 -23.52
C PRO A 186 22.48 12.47 -23.58
N GLY A 187 21.84 11.29 -23.58
CA GLY A 187 22.52 9.99 -23.72
C GLY A 187 23.26 9.50 -22.47
N ASN A 188 23.43 10.32 -21.43
CA ASN A 188 23.96 9.93 -20.15
C ASN A 188 23.25 10.68 -19.02
N ASN A 189 22.63 9.98 -18.08
CA ASN A 189 21.99 10.60 -16.91
C ASN A 189 20.80 11.54 -17.23
N SER A 190 19.91 11.14 -18.15
CA SER A 190 18.65 11.86 -18.47
C SER A 190 17.41 11.00 -18.22
N MET A 191 16.30 11.67 -17.89
CA MET A 191 14.96 11.07 -17.83
C MET A 191 14.11 11.61 -18.97
N ASP A 192 14.23 10.97 -20.14
CA ASP A 192 13.41 11.29 -21.30
C ASP A 192 12.09 10.50 -21.25
N GLY A 193 11.00 11.14 -21.67
CA GLY A 193 9.68 10.53 -21.66
C GLY A 193 8.58 11.53 -22.01
N LYS A 194 7.33 11.11 -21.87
CA LYS A 194 6.15 11.94 -22.14
C LYS A 194 5.10 11.70 -21.07
N PHE A 195 4.33 12.73 -20.76
CA PHE A 195 3.18 12.62 -19.87
C PHE A 195 2.03 11.89 -20.58
N ASN A 196 1.42 10.90 -19.91
CA ASN A 196 0.19 10.25 -20.35
C ASN A 196 -0.73 9.87 -19.18
N TYR A 197 -1.09 10.85 -18.35
CA TYR A 197 -1.99 10.63 -17.21
C TYR A 197 -3.35 9.98 -17.55
N PRO A 198 -4.00 10.24 -18.71
CA PRO A 198 -5.19 9.49 -19.09
C PRO A 198 -4.98 7.97 -19.17
N GLU A 199 -3.89 7.53 -19.81
CA GLU A 199 -3.53 6.11 -19.89
C GLU A 199 -3.21 5.54 -18.50
N LEU A 200 -2.46 6.28 -17.67
CA LEU A 200 -2.18 5.85 -16.29
C LEU A 200 -3.48 5.66 -15.50
N GLY A 201 -4.47 6.54 -15.68
CA GLY A 201 -5.79 6.44 -15.05
C GLY A 201 -6.53 5.16 -15.42
N SER A 202 -6.61 4.85 -16.72
CA SER A 202 -7.25 3.63 -17.20
C SER A 202 -6.56 2.37 -16.68
N ARG A 203 -5.21 2.35 -16.64
CA ARG A 203 -4.44 1.22 -16.13
C ARG A 203 -4.60 1.05 -14.61
N LEU A 204 -4.62 2.15 -13.86
CA LEU A 204 -4.87 2.14 -12.42
C LEU A 204 -6.25 1.54 -12.10
N GLN A 205 -7.28 1.91 -12.86
CA GLN A 205 -8.64 1.37 -12.73
C GLN A 205 -8.69 -0.13 -13.05
N ALA A 206 -7.99 -0.58 -14.10
CA ALA A 206 -7.91 -2.00 -14.43
C ALA A 206 -7.25 -2.82 -13.31
N ILE A 207 -6.16 -2.31 -12.71
CA ILE A 207 -5.51 -2.93 -11.55
C ILE A 207 -6.47 -3.01 -10.37
N LYS A 208 -7.20 -1.91 -10.07
CA LYS A 208 -8.20 -1.90 -8.99
C LYS A 208 -9.27 -2.96 -9.20
N ALA A 209 -9.83 -3.04 -10.41
CA ALA A 209 -10.83 -4.05 -10.76
C ALA A 209 -10.29 -5.49 -10.59
N ALA A 210 -9.04 -5.75 -10.99
CA ALA A 210 -8.42 -7.06 -10.83
C ALA A 210 -8.21 -7.45 -9.35
N ILE A 211 -7.78 -6.51 -8.50
CA ILE A 211 -7.62 -6.77 -7.05
C ILE A 211 -8.99 -6.90 -6.38
N ASP A 212 -9.98 -6.09 -6.77
CA ASP A 212 -11.35 -6.16 -6.24
C ASP A 212 -12.08 -7.46 -6.61
N ALA A 213 -11.62 -8.18 -7.64
CA ALA A 213 -12.13 -9.49 -8.01
C ALA A 213 -11.49 -10.64 -7.21
N GLU A 214 -10.37 -10.43 -6.49
CA GLU A 214 -9.73 -11.47 -5.66
C GLU A 214 -10.70 -12.09 -4.63
N PRO A 215 -11.50 -11.31 -3.86
CA PRO A 215 -12.46 -11.85 -2.90
C PRO A 215 -13.45 -12.88 -3.48
N GLU A 216 -13.98 -12.61 -4.67
CA GLU A 216 -14.94 -13.49 -5.35
C GLU A 216 -14.25 -14.78 -5.82
N LYS A 217 -13.05 -14.64 -6.41
CA LYS A 217 -12.22 -15.78 -6.80
C LYS A 217 -11.88 -16.66 -5.59
N TRP A 218 -11.42 -16.06 -4.50
CA TRP A 218 -11.06 -16.78 -3.28
C TRP A 218 -12.26 -17.46 -2.62
N ALA A 219 -13.47 -16.89 -2.72
CA ALA A 219 -14.67 -17.56 -2.24
C ALA A 219 -14.92 -18.88 -2.99
N VAL A 220 -14.76 -18.89 -4.32
CA VAL A 220 -14.90 -20.11 -5.14
C VAL A 220 -13.82 -21.13 -4.80
N GLU A 221 -12.55 -20.70 -4.80
CA GLU A 221 -11.41 -21.56 -4.45
C GLU A 221 -11.53 -22.11 -3.02
N GLY A 222 -12.03 -21.30 -2.10
CA GLY A 222 -12.25 -21.68 -0.70
C GLY A 222 -13.29 -22.79 -0.52
N LEU A 223 -14.35 -22.81 -1.33
CA LEU A 223 -15.32 -23.92 -1.32
C LEU A 223 -14.70 -25.22 -1.83
N GLU A 224 -13.82 -25.14 -2.83
CA GLU A 224 -13.07 -26.31 -3.30
C GLU A 224 -12.07 -26.79 -2.25
N ALA A 225 -11.36 -25.88 -1.60
CA ALA A 225 -10.43 -26.15 -0.50
C ALA A 225 -11.12 -26.78 0.71
N LYS A 226 -12.37 -26.36 1.00
CA LYS A 226 -13.25 -26.99 2.02
C LYS A 226 -13.60 -28.42 1.63
N LYS A 227 -14.04 -28.66 0.38
CA LYS A 227 -14.38 -30.01 -0.11
C LYS A 227 -13.20 -30.98 -0.07
N LYS A 228 -11.98 -30.46 -0.30
CA LYS A 228 -10.73 -31.22 -0.26
C LYS A 228 -10.14 -31.34 1.16
N GLU A 229 -10.78 -30.76 2.19
CA GLU A 229 -10.30 -30.75 3.58
C GLU A 229 -8.84 -30.28 3.72
N THR A 230 -8.46 -29.26 2.93
CA THR A 230 -7.11 -28.70 3.00
C THR A 230 -6.80 -28.16 4.41
N THR A 231 -5.53 -28.16 4.80
CA THR A 231 -5.07 -27.66 6.11
C THR A 231 -5.58 -26.25 6.39
N VAL A 232 -5.52 -25.34 5.41
CA VAL A 232 -6.00 -23.95 5.56
C VAL A 232 -7.51 -23.91 5.81
N ALA A 233 -8.30 -24.69 5.07
CA ALA A 233 -9.75 -24.74 5.23
C ALA A 233 -10.16 -25.26 6.61
N VAL A 234 -9.54 -26.35 7.08
CA VAL A 234 -9.79 -26.93 8.40
C VAL A 234 -9.39 -25.96 9.51
N ASN A 235 -8.24 -25.29 9.36
CA ASN A 235 -7.77 -24.29 10.33
C ASN A 235 -8.72 -23.09 10.42
N LEU A 236 -9.15 -22.53 9.28
CA LEU A 236 -10.10 -21.41 9.27
C LEU A 236 -11.45 -21.81 9.88
N GLN A 237 -11.95 -23.01 9.57
CA GLN A 237 -13.18 -23.52 10.18
C GLN A 237 -13.06 -23.63 11.71
N HIS A 238 -11.94 -24.14 12.21
CA HIS A 238 -11.72 -24.25 13.65
C HIS A 238 -11.59 -22.87 14.32
N GLN A 239 -10.87 -21.94 13.70
CA GLN A 239 -10.76 -20.57 14.20
C GLN A 239 -12.13 -19.87 14.24
N PHE A 240 -12.99 -20.11 13.24
CA PHE A 240 -14.36 -19.58 13.24
C PHE A 240 -15.14 -20.04 14.46
N GLU A 241 -15.15 -21.34 14.75
CA GLU A 241 -15.83 -21.91 15.92
C GLU A 241 -15.35 -21.29 17.23
N GLN A 242 -14.02 -21.09 17.36
CA GLN A 242 -13.44 -20.43 18.52
C GLN A 242 -13.90 -18.98 18.66
N VAL A 243 -13.90 -18.21 17.56
CA VAL A 243 -14.31 -16.80 17.56
C VAL A 243 -15.79 -16.65 17.91
N VAL A 244 -16.66 -17.49 17.34
CA VAL A 244 -18.10 -17.53 17.66
C VAL A 244 -18.33 -17.72 19.17
N GLU A 245 -17.64 -18.67 19.79
CA GLU A 245 -17.78 -18.94 21.22
C GLU A 245 -17.27 -17.80 22.10
N VAL A 246 -16.21 -17.12 21.68
CA VAL A 246 -15.71 -15.93 22.38
C VAL A 246 -16.73 -14.80 22.31
N PHE A 247 -17.31 -14.53 21.14
CA PHE A 247 -18.26 -13.44 20.94
C PHE A 247 -19.60 -13.67 21.64
N LYS A 248 -20.04 -14.92 21.78
CA LYS A 248 -21.21 -15.25 22.61
C LYS A 248 -21.01 -14.93 24.10
N ARG A 249 -19.76 -14.93 24.57
CA ARG A 249 -19.41 -14.73 25.98
C ARG A 249 -18.96 -13.30 26.30
N SER A 250 -18.78 -12.44 25.29
CA SER A 250 -18.34 -11.06 25.50
C SER A 250 -19.48 -10.17 25.99
N ASP A 251 -19.12 -9.14 26.77
CA ASP A 251 -20.08 -8.16 27.31
C ASP A 251 -20.85 -7.40 26.22
N MET A 252 -20.22 -7.22 25.06
CA MET A 252 -20.84 -6.76 23.81
C MET A 252 -20.76 -7.91 22.81
N PRO A 253 -21.85 -8.67 22.58
CA PRO A 253 -21.83 -9.78 21.64
C PRO A 253 -21.81 -9.23 20.22
N HIS A 254 -20.69 -9.44 19.52
CA HIS A 254 -20.62 -9.27 18.08
C HIS A 254 -21.14 -10.52 17.38
N ASP A 255 -21.75 -10.36 16.22
CA ASP A 255 -22.21 -11.50 15.43
C ASP A 255 -21.19 -11.84 14.35
N VAL A 256 -20.99 -13.14 14.12
CA VAL A 256 -20.07 -13.63 13.10
C VAL A 256 -20.60 -14.93 12.51
N PHE A 257 -20.66 -14.98 11.18
CA PHE A 257 -21.11 -16.16 10.45
C PHE A 257 -20.30 -16.36 9.17
N LEU A 258 -20.37 -17.58 8.63
CA LEU A 258 -19.77 -17.94 7.36
C LEU A 258 -20.79 -17.75 6.24
N GLU A 259 -20.45 -16.97 5.22
CA GLU A 259 -21.30 -16.82 4.04
C GLU A 259 -21.31 -18.15 3.26
N ASN A 260 -22.49 -18.73 3.03
CA ASN A 260 -22.66 -20.03 2.36
C ASN A 260 -21.86 -21.17 3.01
N GLU A 261 -21.71 -21.14 4.35
CA GLU A 261 -20.87 -22.08 5.10
C GLU A 261 -19.40 -22.14 4.62
N ASN A 262 -18.91 -21.10 3.94
CA ASN A 262 -17.57 -21.06 3.41
C ASN A 262 -16.56 -20.54 4.47
N PRO A 263 -15.61 -21.35 4.95
CA PRO A 263 -14.64 -20.91 5.96
C PRO A 263 -13.68 -19.82 5.45
N PHE A 264 -13.69 -19.50 4.14
CA PHE A 264 -12.91 -18.43 3.54
C PHE A 264 -13.69 -17.11 3.40
N VAL A 265 -14.97 -17.07 3.80
CA VAL A 265 -15.79 -15.85 3.70
C VAL A 265 -16.55 -15.62 5.01
N TRP A 266 -16.01 -14.72 5.83
CA TRP A 266 -16.57 -14.41 7.13
C TRP A 266 -17.31 -13.08 7.04
N VAL A 267 -18.50 -13.03 7.62
CA VAL A 267 -19.28 -11.82 7.76
C VAL A 267 -19.42 -11.53 9.25
N ILE A 268 -18.99 -10.33 9.64
CA ILE A 268 -19.00 -9.87 11.02
C ILE A 268 -19.95 -8.68 11.11
N THR A 269 -20.84 -8.70 12.10
CA THR A 269 -21.62 -7.54 12.49
C THR A 269 -21.00 -6.92 13.72
N TYR A 270 -20.36 -5.76 13.51
CA TYR A 270 -19.86 -4.93 14.60
C TYR A 270 -20.98 -4.05 15.14
N PHE A 271 -21.19 -4.12 16.46
CA PHE A 271 -22.15 -3.29 17.19
C PHE A 271 -21.37 -2.18 17.87
N GLY A 272 -21.66 -0.93 17.51
CA GLY A 272 -20.94 0.20 18.06
C GLY A 272 -21.12 0.33 19.57
N ARG A 273 -20.01 0.61 20.27
CA ARG A 273 -20.01 0.64 21.73
C ARG A 273 -20.85 1.81 22.29
N PRO A 274 -21.58 1.59 23.39
CA PRO A 274 -22.29 2.66 24.10
C PRO A 274 -21.37 3.80 24.48
N MET A 275 -21.89 5.03 24.49
CA MET A 275 -21.16 6.25 24.88
C MET A 275 -19.96 6.60 23.99
N THR A 276 -19.86 6.02 22.79
CA THR A 276 -18.86 6.38 21.78
C THR A 276 -19.50 7.12 20.61
N ASN A 277 -18.69 7.60 19.64
CA ASN A 277 -19.24 8.15 18.40
C ASN A 277 -19.90 7.10 17.50
N LEU A 278 -19.76 5.81 17.83
CA LEU A 278 -20.34 4.68 17.11
C LEU A 278 -21.59 4.13 17.77
N ASP A 279 -22.02 4.69 18.91
CA ASP A 279 -23.16 4.21 19.69
C ASP A 279 -24.43 4.02 18.83
N GLY A 280 -25.03 2.83 18.93
CA GLY A 280 -26.18 2.39 18.14
C GLY A 280 -25.87 1.97 16.70
N GLY A 281 -24.62 2.04 16.24
CA GLY A 281 -24.22 1.66 14.89
C GLY A 281 -24.17 0.15 14.64
N LEU A 282 -24.52 -0.25 13.43
CA LEU A 282 -24.50 -1.63 12.95
C LEU A 282 -23.65 -1.71 11.69
N PHE A 283 -22.44 -2.25 11.79
CA PHE A 283 -21.52 -2.27 10.66
C PHE A 283 -21.24 -3.70 10.22
N ARG A 284 -21.69 -4.05 9.01
CA ARG A 284 -21.36 -5.32 8.38
C ARG A 284 -19.98 -5.24 7.73
N ILE A 285 -19.10 -6.14 8.14
CA ILE A 285 -17.72 -6.24 7.69
C ILE A 285 -17.53 -7.63 7.09
N LYS A 286 -17.15 -7.68 5.82
CA LYS A 286 -16.86 -8.91 5.10
C LYS A 286 -15.36 -9.13 5.01
N MET A 287 -14.90 -10.31 5.39
CA MET A 287 -13.52 -10.76 5.31
C MET A 287 -13.43 -11.94 4.34
N ASN A 288 -12.65 -11.79 3.28
CA ASN A 288 -12.36 -12.85 2.31
C ASN A 288 -10.90 -13.30 2.47
N PHE A 289 -10.71 -14.59 2.68
CA PHE A 289 -9.40 -15.20 2.89
C PHE A 289 -8.93 -15.90 1.63
N SER A 290 -7.65 -15.73 1.28
CA SER A 290 -7.00 -16.51 0.23
C SER A 290 -6.83 -17.96 0.67
N VAL A 291 -6.81 -18.88 -0.29
CA VAL A 291 -6.35 -20.27 -0.05
C VAL A 291 -4.87 -20.33 0.36
N ARG A 292 -4.13 -19.23 0.18
CA ARG A 292 -2.74 -19.01 0.64
C ARG A 292 -2.66 -18.16 1.89
N PHE A 293 -3.65 -18.22 2.78
CA PHE A 293 -3.58 -17.56 4.07
C PHE A 293 -2.67 -18.38 5.01
N PRO A 294 -1.68 -17.77 5.72
CA PRO A 294 -1.52 -16.33 6.01
C PRO A 294 -0.56 -15.54 5.09
N GLU A 295 0.04 -16.17 4.07
CA GLU A 295 0.96 -15.53 3.13
C GLU A 295 0.29 -14.38 2.38
N GLU A 296 -0.96 -14.59 1.96
CA GLU A 296 -1.88 -13.56 1.49
C GLU A 296 -2.88 -13.18 2.58
N GLN A 297 -2.83 -11.92 2.99
CA GLN A 297 -3.67 -11.40 4.05
C GLN A 297 -5.11 -11.14 3.54
N PRO A 298 -6.13 -11.29 4.40
CA PRO A 298 -7.53 -11.21 3.96
C PRO A 298 -7.88 -9.83 3.42
N ARG A 299 -8.76 -9.81 2.41
CA ARG A 299 -9.40 -8.57 1.94
C ARG A 299 -10.59 -8.29 2.84
N VAL A 300 -10.60 -7.09 3.42
CA VAL A 300 -11.61 -6.68 4.40
C VAL A 300 -12.36 -5.48 3.87
N LYS A 301 -13.68 -5.61 3.79
CA LYS A 301 -14.57 -4.60 3.24
C LYS A 301 -15.73 -4.33 4.19
N PHE A 302 -15.94 -3.06 4.51
CA PHE A 302 -17.14 -2.59 5.16
C PHE A 302 -18.26 -2.52 4.12
N GLU A 303 -19.23 -3.42 4.23
CA GLU A 303 -20.42 -3.42 3.36
C GLU A 303 -21.37 -2.30 3.77
N THR A 304 -21.48 -2.04 5.07
CA THR A 304 -22.16 -0.85 5.59
C THR A 304 -21.25 0.37 5.50
N LYS A 305 -21.72 1.43 4.83
CA LYS A 305 -20.93 2.65 4.63
C LYS A 305 -20.60 3.34 5.95
N ILE A 306 -19.33 3.72 6.13
CA ILE A 306 -18.87 4.49 7.28
C ILE A 306 -17.93 5.61 6.84
N PHE A 307 -18.11 6.83 7.38
CA PHE A 307 -17.17 7.92 7.14
C PHE A 307 -16.06 7.89 8.20
N HIS A 308 -14.91 7.31 7.85
CA HIS A 308 -13.82 7.07 8.79
C HIS A 308 -12.44 7.26 8.12
N HIS A 309 -11.43 7.72 8.86
CA HIS A 309 -10.09 7.98 8.27
C HIS A 309 -9.32 6.71 7.87
N HIS A 310 -9.59 5.58 8.51
CA HIS A 310 -9.00 4.27 8.18
C HIS A 310 -9.86 3.42 7.24
N ILE A 311 -11.03 3.88 6.81
CA ILE A 311 -11.91 3.15 5.90
C ILE A 311 -12.07 3.96 4.61
N ALA A 312 -11.72 3.37 3.47
CA ALA A 312 -11.83 4.02 2.18
C ALA A 312 -13.30 4.24 1.78
N ALA A 313 -13.55 5.09 0.79
CA ALA A 313 -14.90 5.39 0.33
C ALA A 313 -15.67 4.16 -0.20
N ASP A 314 -14.94 3.15 -0.69
CA ASP A 314 -15.48 1.87 -1.16
C ASP A 314 -15.63 0.81 -0.05
N GLY A 315 -15.31 1.15 1.19
CA GLY A 315 -15.36 0.25 2.34
C GLY A 315 -14.06 -0.50 2.63
N THR A 316 -13.00 -0.35 1.83
CA THR A 316 -11.71 -1.01 2.09
C THR A 316 -11.14 -0.59 3.44
N ALA A 317 -10.82 -1.57 4.30
CA ALA A 317 -10.27 -1.31 5.63
C ALA A 317 -8.73 -1.21 5.65
N CYS A 318 -8.21 -0.21 6.35
CA CYS A 318 -6.79 -0.06 6.66
C CYS A 318 -6.51 -0.44 8.11
N TYR A 319 -6.07 -1.68 8.32
CA TYR A 319 -5.72 -2.22 9.62
C TYR A 319 -4.38 -2.96 9.55
N THR A 320 -3.82 -3.30 10.71
CA THR A 320 -2.58 -4.07 10.80
C THR A 320 -2.74 -5.08 11.93
N PRO A 321 -2.83 -6.39 11.63
CA PRO A 321 -2.93 -7.42 12.66
C PRO A 321 -1.61 -7.50 13.45
N ASN A 322 -1.62 -8.24 14.55
CA ASN A 322 -0.41 -8.47 15.32
C ASN A 322 0.63 -9.18 14.43
N PRO A 323 1.84 -8.61 14.24
CA PRO A 323 2.87 -9.20 13.36
C PRO A 323 3.31 -10.62 13.75
N MET A 324 3.13 -10.98 15.02
CA MET A 324 3.47 -12.29 15.60
C MET A 324 2.29 -13.28 15.60
N LYS A 325 1.12 -12.86 15.12
CA LYS A 325 -0.11 -13.68 15.04
C LYS A 325 -0.85 -13.39 13.74
N ARG A 326 -0.14 -13.43 12.61
CA ARG A 326 -0.70 -13.10 11.28
C ARG A 326 -1.59 -14.20 10.71
N GLU A 327 -1.54 -15.37 11.32
CA GLU A 327 -2.32 -16.57 11.06
C GLU A 327 -3.59 -16.67 11.92
N ASP A 328 -3.70 -15.84 12.96
CA ASP A 328 -4.82 -15.81 13.89
C ASP A 328 -5.89 -14.81 13.40
N VAL A 329 -7.01 -15.33 12.90
CA VAL A 329 -8.15 -14.54 12.40
C VAL A 329 -8.67 -13.60 13.47
N ARG A 330 -8.66 -14.01 14.75
CA ARG A 330 -9.07 -13.12 15.85
C ARG A 330 -8.17 -11.90 15.93
N SER A 331 -6.86 -12.05 15.72
CA SER A 331 -5.94 -10.91 15.69
C SER A 331 -6.27 -9.91 14.58
N HIS A 332 -6.85 -10.36 13.46
CA HIS A 332 -7.33 -9.45 12.42
C HIS A 332 -8.59 -8.71 12.86
N ILE A 333 -9.57 -9.43 13.42
CA ILE A 333 -10.82 -8.85 13.90
C ILE A 333 -10.57 -7.81 14.99
N ASP A 334 -9.75 -8.15 15.99
CA ASP A 334 -9.36 -7.25 17.06
C ASP A 334 -8.66 -5.99 16.50
N ALA A 335 -7.82 -6.13 15.48
CA ALA A 335 -7.17 -4.99 14.82
C ALA A 335 -8.15 -4.12 14.01
N ILE A 336 -9.21 -4.71 13.43
CA ILE A 336 -10.28 -3.97 12.75
C ILE A 336 -11.15 -3.22 13.76
N PHE A 337 -11.46 -3.83 14.91
CA PHE A 337 -12.23 -3.14 15.95
C PHE A 337 -11.41 -2.03 16.59
N ALA A 338 -10.12 -2.26 16.85
CA ALA A 338 -9.22 -1.25 17.39
C ALA A 338 -9.14 0.01 16.53
N ILE A 339 -9.18 -0.09 15.19
CA ILE A 339 -9.17 1.11 14.33
C ILE A 339 -10.47 1.92 14.42
N LEU A 340 -11.60 1.31 14.80
CA LEU A 340 -12.89 1.99 14.97
C LEU A 340 -13.02 2.61 16.36
N GLU A 341 -12.44 1.95 17.37
CA GLU A 341 -12.57 2.30 18.79
C GLU A 341 -11.47 3.23 19.30
N ASP A 342 -10.50 3.59 18.46
CA ASP A 342 -9.47 4.56 18.79
C ASP A 342 -10.05 5.99 18.74
N ASP A 343 -10.29 6.58 19.92
CA ASP A 343 -10.82 7.94 20.05
C ASP A 343 -9.79 9.02 19.71
N GLU A 344 -8.49 8.74 19.92
CA GLU A 344 -7.38 9.68 19.74
C GLU A 344 -6.21 9.10 18.93
N PRO A 345 -6.44 8.67 17.69
CA PRO A 345 -5.42 8.05 16.86
C PRO A 345 -4.28 9.03 16.58
N ALA A 346 -3.06 8.52 16.72
CA ALA A 346 -1.86 9.24 16.28
C ALA A 346 -1.88 9.40 14.76
N TYR A 347 -1.44 10.56 14.27
CA TYR A 347 -1.30 10.79 12.83
C TYR A 347 -0.23 9.85 12.25
N ASP A 348 -0.62 8.99 11.31
CA ASP A 348 0.30 8.14 10.54
C ASP A 348 0.12 8.40 9.04
N PRO A 349 1.09 9.03 8.36
CA PRO A 349 0.99 9.32 6.93
C PRO A 349 0.94 8.05 6.07
N ARG A 350 1.31 6.89 6.62
CA ARG A 350 1.24 5.59 5.94
C ARG A 350 -0.15 4.95 6.00
N LYS A 351 -1.12 5.55 6.70
CA LYS A 351 -2.47 5.00 6.86
C LYS A 351 -3.56 5.95 6.33
N ILE A 352 -3.17 6.91 5.50
CA ILE A 352 -4.11 7.85 4.85
C ILE A 352 -4.87 7.11 3.76
N VAL A 353 -6.05 6.59 4.10
CA VAL A 353 -6.89 5.80 3.19
C VAL A 353 -8.12 6.56 2.73
N ASN A 354 -8.63 7.44 3.58
CA ASN A 354 -9.66 8.40 3.22
C ASN A 354 -9.11 9.83 3.38
N PRO A 355 -8.54 10.43 2.32
CA PRO A 355 -7.88 11.73 2.40
C PRO A 355 -8.79 12.85 2.93
N GLU A 356 -10.08 12.80 2.60
CA GLU A 356 -11.06 13.76 3.09
C GLU A 356 -11.25 13.63 4.61
N ALA A 357 -11.50 12.41 5.10
CA ALA A 357 -11.66 12.13 6.52
C ALA A 357 -10.38 12.47 7.31
N THR A 358 -9.21 12.08 6.81
CA THR A 358 -7.90 12.41 7.43
C THR A 358 -7.72 13.93 7.51
N LYS A 359 -7.99 14.66 6.42
CA LYS A 359 -7.89 16.13 6.44
C LYS A 359 -8.88 16.76 7.43
N MET A 360 -10.10 16.23 7.56
CA MET A 360 -11.05 16.78 8.55
C MET A 360 -10.62 16.50 9.99
N TYR A 361 -10.02 15.33 10.26
CA TYR A 361 -9.61 14.97 11.62
C TYR A 361 -8.34 15.70 12.07
N TRP A 362 -7.31 15.79 11.21
CA TRP A 362 -5.99 16.37 11.53
C TRP A 362 -5.69 17.72 10.84
N GLY A 363 -6.62 18.29 10.07
CA GLY A 363 -6.41 19.51 9.26
C GLY A 363 -6.23 20.83 10.01
N GLY A 364 -6.11 20.79 11.34
CA GLY A 364 -5.61 21.90 12.16
C GLY A 364 -6.67 22.82 12.76
N SER A 365 -7.94 22.77 12.33
CA SER A 365 -9.00 23.59 12.95
C SER A 365 -9.91 22.76 13.88
N PRO A 366 -10.27 23.26 15.08
CA PRO A 366 -11.22 22.59 15.97
C PRO A 366 -12.59 22.33 15.33
N ASP A 367 -12.98 23.17 14.36
CA ASP A 367 -14.26 23.03 13.66
C ASP A 367 -14.25 21.89 12.65
N ASP A 368 -13.10 21.51 12.08
CA ASP A 368 -13.01 20.39 11.15
C ASP A 368 -13.16 19.05 11.88
N LYS A 369 -12.57 18.91 13.08
CA LYS A 369 -12.78 17.71 13.92
C LYS A 369 -14.25 17.57 14.34
N LYS A 370 -14.95 18.69 14.61
CA LYS A 370 -16.41 18.68 14.85
C LYS A 370 -17.19 18.23 13.61
N LYS A 371 -16.82 18.70 12.41
CA LYS A 371 -17.44 18.28 11.14
C LYS A 371 -17.21 16.78 10.88
N TYR A 372 -16.00 16.27 11.15
CA TYR A 372 -15.69 14.85 11.07
C TYR A 372 -16.63 14.04 11.97
N ASN A 373 -16.70 14.37 13.27
CA ASN A 373 -17.56 13.66 14.22
C ASN A 373 -19.04 13.71 13.81
N ARG A 374 -19.50 14.84 13.26
CA ARG A 374 -20.88 14.98 12.75
C ARG A 374 -21.14 14.04 11.55
N ARG A 375 -20.18 13.90 10.63
CA ARG A 375 -20.31 12.98 9.49
C ARG A 375 -20.23 11.52 9.93
N LEU A 376 -19.33 11.18 10.85
CA LEU A 376 -19.23 9.84 11.42
C LEU A 376 -20.56 9.43 12.08
N ARG A 377 -21.14 10.28 12.94
CA ARG A 377 -22.45 10.02 13.56
C ARG A 377 -23.58 9.89 12.54
N ARG A 378 -23.51 10.63 11.44
CA ARG A 378 -24.48 10.47 10.34
C ARG A 378 -24.35 9.10 9.68
N SER A 379 -23.13 8.63 9.43
CA SER A 379 -22.95 7.27 8.90
C SER A 379 -23.39 6.18 9.90
N VAL A 380 -23.26 6.42 11.20
CA VAL A 380 -23.78 5.53 12.25
C VAL A 380 -25.31 5.44 12.19
N GLN A 381 -26.01 6.56 12.06
CA GLN A 381 -27.48 6.55 11.88
C GLN A 381 -27.90 5.80 10.60
N GLN A 382 -27.21 6.09 9.49
CA GLN A 382 -27.46 5.41 8.20
C GLN A 382 -27.15 3.91 8.26
N SER A 383 -26.18 3.51 9.09
CA SER A 383 -25.80 2.10 9.23
C SER A 383 -26.96 1.20 9.69
N MET A 384 -27.92 1.77 10.44
CA MET A 384 -29.13 1.07 10.88
C MET A 384 -30.17 0.96 9.76
N GLU A 385 -30.27 1.98 8.91
CA GLU A 385 -31.24 2.05 7.80
C GLU A 385 -30.80 1.17 6.62
N ASP A 386 -29.50 1.20 6.32
CA ASP A 386 -28.88 0.49 5.20
C ASP A 386 -28.37 -0.91 5.59
N PHE A 387 -28.64 -1.38 6.83
CA PHE A 387 -28.21 -2.70 7.25
C PHE A 387 -28.91 -3.75 6.39
N PRO A 388 -28.18 -4.59 5.63
CA PRO A 388 -28.85 -5.53 4.73
C PRO A 388 -29.66 -6.53 5.54
N GLU A 389 -30.83 -6.92 5.04
CA GLU A 389 -31.69 -7.94 5.67
C GLU A 389 -30.95 -9.27 5.92
#